data_AF-A0A5A9W242-F1
#
_entry.id   AF-A0A5A9W242-F1
#
_cell.length_a   1.000
_cell.length_b   1.000
_cell.length_c   1.000
_cell.angle_alpha   90.00
_cell.angle_beta   90.00
_cell.angle_gamma   90.00
#
_symmetry.space_group_name_H-M   'P 1'
#
loop_
_entity.id
_entity.type
_entity.pdbx_description
1 polymer ?
#
loop_
_entity_poly.entity_id
_entity_poly.type
_entity_poly.pdbx_seq_one_letter_code
_entity_poly.pdbx_strand_id
1 'polypeptide(L)'
;MCNKRSYTPYQRSAIKGIAKIVGETPFRYEKSSNNHLKVTIKGIDQVFFTSSTPSDHRSLENFLAEIRCAYKQKHRVEPSIQTEIPRSVRKANAKKASIEVMGKVTEQLIKVFRNSLESVKEEEMKMVESSQTEFLGEYIQAFRKKKIRAEIDRAIESFGTGVFIPPGLIKQTQKQVGENLNFMLPSVPEYDRILSLKSGASVQALEMPEDSTPSEIPENNQAEVASNDSQKQRKLAPDKAANDKLKAVCDPSKIPDTVVDTKPRISEPAASTQSYSFAHQLADMTKRDIRQLMADCQQLLDEKHQADIQFLVSQMHEREVDLAELQTALLRDPV
;
A
#
# COMPACT_ATOMS: atom_id res chain seq x y z
N MET A 1 -58.46 -9.58 -6.68
CA MET A 1 -57.74 -10.46 -7.64
C MET A 1 -58.21 -10.15 -9.06
N CYS A 2 -57.34 -9.70 -9.97
CA CYS A 2 -57.74 -9.29 -11.32
C CYS A 2 -57.88 -10.50 -12.27
N ASN A 3 -59.04 -10.63 -12.91
CA ASN A 3 -59.44 -11.76 -13.74
C ASN A 3 -58.60 -11.81 -15.04
N LYS A 4 -57.59 -12.70 -15.10
CA LYS A 4 -56.58 -12.77 -16.18
C LYS A 4 -57.17 -13.07 -17.58
N ARG A 5 -58.43 -13.49 -17.68
CA ARG A 5 -59.09 -13.90 -18.94
C ARG A 5 -59.61 -12.73 -19.79
N SER A 6 -59.76 -11.52 -19.25
CA SER A 6 -60.34 -10.40 -20.00
C SER A 6 -59.32 -9.61 -20.83
N TYR A 7 -58.01 -9.80 -20.63
CA TYR A 7 -56.96 -9.01 -21.28
C TYR A 7 -56.53 -9.56 -22.64
N THR A 8 -56.26 -8.67 -23.60
CA THR A 8 -55.76 -9.06 -24.93
C THR A 8 -54.34 -9.66 -24.85
N PRO A 9 -53.88 -10.42 -25.85
CA PRO A 9 -52.50 -10.92 -25.92
C PRO A 9 -51.45 -9.81 -25.74
N TYR A 10 -51.70 -8.65 -26.34
CA TYR A 10 -50.89 -7.44 -26.20
C TYR A 10 -50.81 -6.97 -24.75
N GLN A 11 -51.96 -6.79 -24.08
CA GLN A 11 -52.03 -6.34 -22.69
C GLN A 11 -51.36 -7.33 -21.74
N ARG A 12 -51.51 -8.64 -21.99
CA ARG A 12 -50.82 -9.68 -21.22
C ARG A 12 -49.30 -9.60 -21.38
N SER A 13 -48.82 -9.31 -22.58
CA SER A 13 -47.39 -9.11 -22.86
C SER A 13 -46.85 -7.85 -22.19
N ALA A 14 -47.62 -6.76 -22.21
CA ALA A 14 -47.31 -5.53 -21.48
C ALA A 14 -47.19 -5.76 -19.97
N ILE A 15 -48.16 -6.44 -19.35
CA ILE A 15 -48.13 -6.77 -17.90
C ILE A 15 -46.88 -7.59 -17.54
N LYS A 16 -46.53 -8.61 -18.35
CA LYS A 16 -45.32 -9.40 -18.16
C LYS A 16 -44.05 -8.56 -18.32
N GLY A 17 -44.00 -7.69 -19.32
CA GLY A 17 -42.87 -6.79 -19.56
C GLY A 17 -42.66 -5.81 -18.40
N ILE A 18 -43.74 -5.25 -17.85
CA ILE A 18 -43.70 -4.38 -16.68
C ILE A 18 -43.19 -5.13 -15.45
N ALA A 19 -43.69 -6.34 -15.19
CA ALA A 19 -43.21 -7.16 -14.08
C ALA A 19 -41.68 -7.41 -14.16
N LYS A 20 -41.14 -7.59 -15.38
CA LYS A 20 -39.69 -7.73 -15.59
C LYS A 20 -38.90 -6.43 -15.33
N ILE A 21 -39.48 -5.26 -15.62
CA ILE A 21 -38.84 -3.95 -15.43
C ILE A 21 -38.84 -3.54 -13.96
N VAL A 22 -39.96 -3.77 -13.29
CA VAL A 22 -40.26 -3.27 -11.95
C VAL A 22 -39.80 -4.25 -10.86
N GLY A 23 -39.66 -5.54 -11.19
CA GLY A 23 -39.10 -6.57 -10.30
C GLY A 23 -39.97 -6.77 -9.05
N GLU A 24 -39.41 -6.42 -7.89
CA GLU A 24 -40.05 -6.58 -6.58
C GLU A 24 -41.03 -5.45 -6.23
N THR A 25 -40.99 -4.32 -6.96
CA THR A 25 -41.88 -3.19 -6.65
C THR A 25 -43.32 -3.54 -7.05
N PRO A 26 -44.30 -3.43 -6.14
CA PRO A 26 -45.68 -3.77 -6.46
C PRO A 26 -46.29 -2.75 -7.44
N PHE A 27 -47.04 -3.25 -8.42
CA PHE A 27 -47.77 -2.43 -9.38
C PHE A 27 -49.21 -2.94 -9.56
N ARG A 28 -50.13 -2.02 -9.82
CA ARG A 28 -51.56 -2.27 -10.06
C ARG A 28 -51.86 -1.96 -11.52
N TYR A 29 -52.66 -2.82 -12.15
CA TYR A 29 -53.12 -2.64 -13.51
C TYR A 29 -54.63 -2.88 -13.60
N GLU A 30 -55.30 -2.07 -14.40
CA GLU A 30 -56.75 -2.13 -14.63
C GLU A 30 -57.07 -1.79 -16.09
N LYS A 31 -58.24 -2.19 -16.57
CA LYS A 31 -58.72 -1.72 -17.86
C LYS A 31 -59.37 -0.35 -17.70
N SER A 32 -58.95 0.60 -18.52
CA SER A 32 -59.62 1.89 -18.65
C SER A 32 -60.96 1.74 -19.39
N SER A 33 -61.81 2.78 -19.33
CA SER A 33 -63.08 2.87 -20.07
C SER A 33 -62.90 2.64 -21.58
N ASN A 34 -61.75 3.04 -22.12
CA ASN A 34 -61.40 2.92 -23.52
C ASN A 34 -60.70 1.59 -23.86
N ASN A 35 -60.83 0.57 -22.99
CA ASN A 35 -60.20 -0.76 -23.11
C ASN A 35 -58.65 -0.74 -23.18
N HIS A 36 -57.99 0.38 -22.90
CA HIS A 36 -56.54 0.44 -22.70
C HIS A 36 -56.15 -0.14 -21.34
N LEU A 37 -54.93 -0.66 -21.25
CA LEU A 37 -54.35 -1.04 -19.96
C LEU A 37 -53.85 0.22 -19.26
N LYS A 38 -54.42 0.51 -18.10
CA LYS A 38 -53.97 1.53 -17.17
C LYS A 38 -53.08 0.88 -16.13
N VAL A 39 -51.89 1.44 -15.93
CA VAL A 39 -50.87 0.92 -15.02
C VAL A 39 -50.43 1.99 -14.04
N THR A 40 -50.38 1.60 -12.77
CA THR A 40 -49.93 2.42 -11.64
C THR A 40 -48.89 1.62 -10.86
N ILE A 41 -47.70 2.19 -10.68
CA ILE A 41 -46.58 1.53 -9.99
C ILE A 41 -46.40 2.21 -8.64
N LYS A 42 -46.17 1.44 -7.56
CA LYS A 42 -46.05 2.01 -6.22
C LYS A 42 -44.89 3.03 -6.14
N GLY A 43 -45.26 4.28 -5.87
CA GLY A 43 -44.38 5.44 -5.74
C GLY A 43 -43.94 6.06 -7.06
N ILE A 44 -44.51 5.70 -8.21
CA ILE A 44 -44.48 6.56 -9.40
C ILE A 44 -45.86 7.21 -9.49
N ASP A 45 -45.92 8.54 -9.39
CA ASP A 45 -47.20 9.28 -9.42
C ASP A 45 -47.80 9.34 -10.84
N GLN A 46 -47.00 9.01 -11.86
CA GLN A 46 -47.45 8.91 -13.24
C GLN A 46 -48.25 7.62 -13.49
N VAL A 47 -49.38 7.78 -14.17
CA VAL A 47 -50.22 6.68 -14.65
C VAL A 47 -49.89 6.41 -16.12
N PHE A 48 -49.60 5.16 -16.48
CA PHE A 48 -49.28 4.78 -17.85
C PHE A 48 -50.48 4.13 -18.54
N PHE A 49 -50.69 4.48 -19.79
CA PHE A 49 -51.73 3.89 -20.63
C PHE A 49 -51.12 3.25 -21.86
N THR A 50 -51.55 2.04 -22.20
CA THR A 50 -51.18 1.44 -23.48
C THR A 50 -51.83 2.18 -24.64
N SER A 51 -51.09 2.40 -25.72
CA SER A 51 -51.62 2.96 -26.97
C SER A 51 -52.67 2.06 -27.63
N SER A 52 -53.43 2.65 -28.55
CA SER A 52 -54.65 2.07 -29.14
C SER A 52 -54.42 1.01 -30.22
N THR A 53 -53.19 0.61 -30.50
CA THR A 53 -52.84 -0.36 -31.55
C THR A 53 -52.29 -1.66 -30.93
N PRO A 54 -53.14 -2.67 -30.68
CA PRO A 54 -52.75 -3.92 -30.00
C PRO A 54 -51.89 -4.86 -30.85
N SER A 55 -51.67 -4.55 -32.12
CA SER A 55 -50.99 -5.42 -33.08
C SER A 55 -49.55 -4.99 -33.39
N ASP A 56 -49.13 -3.82 -32.90
CA ASP A 56 -47.80 -3.28 -33.20
C ASP A 56 -46.80 -3.66 -32.11
N HIS A 57 -45.73 -4.36 -32.49
CA HIS A 57 -44.66 -4.71 -31.56
C HIS A 57 -43.90 -3.46 -31.09
N ARG A 58 -43.76 -2.46 -31.96
CA ARG A 58 -43.04 -1.22 -31.66
C ARG A 58 -43.78 -0.36 -30.64
N SER A 59 -45.11 -0.38 -30.67
CA SER A 59 -45.94 0.32 -29.69
C SER A 59 -45.79 -0.28 -28.28
N LEU A 60 -45.65 -1.60 -28.18
CA LEU A 60 -45.35 -2.30 -26.93
C LEU A 60 -43.97 -1.90 -26.39
N GLU A 61 -42.94 -1.88 -27.23
CA GLU A 61 -41.59 -1.48 -26.84
C GLU A 61 -41.53 -0.04 -26.36
N ASN A 62 -42.20 0.88 -27.06
CA ASN A 62 -42.30 2.28 -26.66
C ASN A 62 -42.99 2.44 -25.30
N PHE A 63 -44.10 1.76 -25.10
CA PHE A 63 -44.82 1.75 -23.82
C PHE A 63 -43.96 1.21 -22.67
N LEU A 64 -43.25 0.10 -22.91
CA LEU A 64 -42.32 -0.46 -21.92
C LEU A 64 -41.10 0.44 -21.69
N ALA A 65 -40.63 1.17 -22.72
CA ALA A 65 -39.54 2.12 -22.61
C ALA A 65 -39.94 3.34 -21.77
N GLU A 66 -41.16 3.85 -21.94
CA GLU A 66 -41.70 4.94 -21.13
C GLU A 66 -41.74 4.56 -19.64
N ILE A 67 -42.28 3.37 -19.34
CA ILE A 67 -42.31 2.83 -17.97
C ILE A 67 -40.89 2.61 -17.44
N ARG A 68 -39.96 2.11 -18.27
CA ARG A 68 -38.56 1.93 -17.88
C ARG A 68 -37.88 3.27 -17.58
N CYS A 69 -38.14 4.31 -18.36
CA CYS A 69 -37.61 5.66 -18.14
C CYS A 69 -38.17 6.26 -16.85
N ALA A 70 -39.48 6.20 -16.63
CA ALA A 70 -40.10 6.70 -15.41
C ALA A 70 -39.64 5.93 -14.16
N TYR A 71 -39.54 4.60 -14.26
CA TYR A 71 -38.98 3.77 -13.20
C TYR A 71 -37.52 4.13 -12.93
N LYS A 72 -36.70 4.31 -13.97
CA LYS A 72 -35.32 4.81 -13.83
C LYS A 72 -35.22 6.26 -13.35
N GLN A 73 -36.23 7.09 -13.54
CA GLN A 73 -36.25 8.48 -13.08
C GLN A 73 -36.58 8.58 -11.60
N LYS A 74 -37.49 7.73 -11.12
CA LYS A 74 -37.85 7.64 -9.70
C LYS A 74 -36.85 6.79 -8.89
N HIS A 75 -36.27 5.77 -9.50
CA HIS A 75 -35.13 5.01 -8.95
C HIS A 75 -33.78 5.57 -9.38
N ARG A 76 -33.77 6.68 -10.12
CA ARG A 76 -32.62 7.56 -10.18
C ARG A 76 -32.55 8.14 -8.77
N VAL A 77 -31.53 7.73 -8.04
CA VAL A 77 -30.86 8.70 -7.18
C VAL A 77 -30.63 9.91 -8.07
N GLU A 78 -31.35 10.99 -7.80
CA GLU A 78 -31.13 12.30 -8.41
C GLU A 78 -29.64 12.44 -8.73
N PRO A 79 -29.22 12.69 -9.99
CA PRO A 79 -28.01 13.44 -10.17
C PRO A 79 -28.41 14.84 -9.69
N SER A 80 -28.30 15.06 -8.37
CA SER A 80 -28.34 16.39 -7.80
C SER A 80 -27.47 17.26 -8.69
N ILE A 81 -27.94 18.46 -8.98
CA ILE A 81 -27.14 19.62 -9.41
C ILE A 81 -25.68 19.38 -9.07
N GLN A 82 -24.80 19.62 -10.04
CA GLN A 82 -23.36 19.75 -9.87
C GLN A 82 -23.02 20.70 -8.70
N THR A 83 -23.23 20.26 -7.47
CA THR A 83 -22.25 20.41 -6.44
C THR A 83 -21.34 19.26 -6.79
N GLU A 84 -20.29 19.57 -7.55
CA GLU A 84 -19.15 18.69 -7.61
C GLU A 84 -18.79 18.42 -6.15
N ILE A 85 -19.24 17.29 -5.62
CA ILE A 85 -18.60 16.73 -4.44
C ILE A 85 -17.15 16.63 -4.93
N PRO A 86 -16.21 17.38 -4.32
CA PRO A 86 -14.88 17.53 -4.89
C PRO A 86 -14.36 16.15 -5.27
N ARG A 87 -13.64 16.00 -6.38
CA ARG A 87 -13.05 14.70 -6.77
C ARG A 87 -12.36 14.00 -5.59
N SER A 88 -11.92 14.76 -4.57
CA SER A 88 -11.43 14.25 -3.29
C SER A 88 -12.43 13.40 -2.47
N VAL A 89 -13.72 13.73 -2.42
CA VAL A 89 -14.72 13.02 -1.58
C VAL A 89 -15.18 11.72 -2.22
N ARG A 90 -15.33 11.67 -3.55
CA ARG A 90 -15.59 10.38 -4.25
C ARG A 90 -14.40 9.43 -4.12
N LYS A 91 -13.18 9.94 -4.25
CA LYS A 91 -11.94 9.19 -3.97
C LYS A 91 -11.86 8.79 -2.50
N ALA A 92 -12.29 9.66 -1.57
CA ALA A 92 -12.29 9.35 -0.13
C ALA A 92 -13.29 8.24 0.20
N ASN A 93 -14.47 8.23 -0.41
CA ASN A 93 -15.48 7.18 -0.18
C ASN A 93 -15.04 5.83 -0.78
N ALA A 94 -14.47 5.83 -1.98
CA ALA A 94 -13.88 4.63 -2.56
C ALA A 94 -12.70 4.11 -1.71
N LYS A 95 -11.82 5.00 -1.24
CA LYS A 95 -10.72 4.64 -0.34
C LYS A 95 -11.23 4.08 0.99
N LYS A 96 -12.28 4.67 1.58
CA LYS A 96 -12.93 4.17 2.80
C LYS A 96 -13.50 2.77 2.59
N ALA A 97 -14.17 2.52 1.46
CA ALA A 97 -14.67 1.19 1.12
C ALA A 97 -13.54 0.16 0.96
N SER A 98 -12.45 0.51 0.26
CA SER A 98 -11.28 -0.38 0.14
C SER A 98 -10.62 -0.65 1.50
N ILE A 99 -10.57 0.34 2.39
CA ILE A 99 -10.04 0.17 3.76
C ILE A 99 -10.95 -0.77 4.56
N GLU A 100 -12.27 -0.61 4.50
CA GLU A 100 -13.20 -1.47 5.23
C GLU A 100 -13.13 -2.93 4.75
N VAL A 101 -13.09 -3.15 3.44
CA VAL A 101 -12.92 -4.49 2.85
C VAL A 101 -11.61 -5.12 3.32
N MET A 102 -10.49 -4.38 3.24
CA MET A 102 -9.20 -4.89 3.70
C MET A 102 -9.15 -5.11 5.22
N GLY A 103 -9.90 -4.34 6.01
CA GLY A 103 -10.09 -4.59 7.44
C GLY A 103 -10.72 -5.96 7.69
N LYS A 104 -11.83 -6.26 7.00
CA LYS A 104 -12.52 -7.56 7.09
C LYS A 104 -11.63 -8.72 6.62
N VAL A 105 -10.89 -8.51 5.51
CA VAL A 105 -9.89 -9.47 5.02
C VAL A 105 -8.83 -9.74 6.09
N THR A 106 -8.31 -8.69 6.74
CA THR A 106 -7.27 -8.82 7.77
C THR A 106 -7.78 -9.62 8.97
N GLU A 107 -8.99 -9.31 9.47
CA GLU A 107 -9.61 -10.05 10.57
C GLU A 107 -9.84 -11.53 10.23
N GLN A 108 -10.34 -11.81 9.02
CA GLN A 108 -10.54 -13.17 8.54
C GLN A 108 -9.20 -13.93 8.43
N LEU A 109 -8.16 -13.31 7.89
CA LEU A 109 -6.83 -13.92 7.78
C LEU A 109 -6.24 -14.24 9.14
N ILE A 110 -6.31 -13.32 10.10
CA ILE A 110 -5.86 -13.57 11.47
C ILE A 110 -6.62 -14.77 12.05
N LYS A 111 -7.93 -14.87 11.83
CA LYS A 111 -8.72 -16.03 12.30
C LYS A 111 -8.31 -17.32 11.61
N VAL A 112 -8.05 -17.31 10.30
CA VAL A 112 -7.58 -18.48 9.55
C VAL A 112 -6.22 -18.94 10.06
N PHE A 113 -5.27 -18.03 10.26
CA PHE A 113 -3.95 -18.36 10.81
C PHE A 113 -4.01 -18.85 12.25
N ARG A 114 -4.90 -18.31 13.08
CA ARG A 114 -5.15 -18.84 14.44
C ARG A 114 -5.67 -20.27 14.41
N ASN A 115 -6.61 -20.57 13.52
CA ASN A 115 -7.21 -21.90 13.42
C ASN A 115 -6.29 -22.94 12.75
N SER A 116 -5.31 -22.49 11.98
CA SER A 116 -4.34 -23.35 11.27
C SER A 116 -2.93 -23.27 11.87
N LEU A 117 -2.78 -22.69 13.05
CA LEU A 117 -1.48 -22.36 13.64
C LEU A 117 -0.59 -23.60 13.80
N GLU A 118 -1.14 -24.68 14.36
CA GLU A 118 -0.44 -25.95 14.56
C GLU A 118 0.03 -26.53 13.22
N SER A 119 -0.82 -26.51 12.20
CA SER A 119 -0.48 -26.95 10.85
C SER A 119 0.63 -26.08 10.23
N VAL A 120 0.58 -24.76 10.42
CA VAL A 120 1.64 -23.86 9.95
C VAL A 120 2.95 -24.14 10.68
N LYS A 121 2.91 -24.38 12.00
CA LYS A 121 4.08 -24.71 12.82
C LYS A 121 4.71 -26.03 12.38
N GLU A 122 3.92 -27.06 12.12
CA GLU A 122 4.39 -28.35 11.62
C GLU A 122 5.03 -28.23 10.23
N GLU A 123 4.42 -27.47 9.33
CA GLU A 123 4.99 -27.19 8.00
C GLU A 123 6.31 -26.41 8.10
N GLU A 124 6.39 -25.40 8.97
CA GLU A 124 7.63 -24.67 9.25
C GLU A 124 8.70 -25.60 9.81
N MET A 125 8.37 -26.44 10.80
CA MET A 125 9.33 -27.39 11.37
C MET A 125 9.84 -28.39 10.32
N LYS A 126 8.96 -28.97 9.51
CA LYS A 126 9.36 -29.91 8.45
C LYS A 126 10.25 -29.25 7.41
N MET A 127 9.94 -28.00 7.07
CA MET A 127 10.76 -27.19 6.17
C MET A 127 12.15 -26.94 6.75
N VAL A 128 12.23 -26.61 8.03
CA VAL A 128 13.46 -26.36 8.76
C VAL A 128 14.30 -27.63 8.91
N GLU A 129 13.69 -28.77 9.23
CA GLU A 129 14.37 -30.08 9.33
C GLU A 129 14.95 -30.54 7.98
N SER A 130 14.28 -30.23 6.87
CA SER A 130 14.75 -30.56 5.52
C SER A 130 15.81 -29.58 4.98
N SER A 131 15.94 -28.41 5.59
CA SER A 131 16.86 -27.36 5.16
C SER A 131 17.97 -27.21 6.20
N GLN A 132 19.01 -28.04 6.09
CA GLN A 132 20.26 -27.88 6.85
C GLN A 132 21.04 -26.65 6.35
N THR A 133 20.55 -25.45 6.63
CA THR A 133 21.17 -24.22 6.12
C THR A 133 21.44 -23.21 7.23
N GLU A 134 22.61 -22.56 7.13
CA GLU A 134 23.12 -21.52 8.04
C GLU A 134 22.24 -20.26 8.10
N PHE A 135 21.23 -20.14 7.23
CA PHE A 135 20.32 -18.99 7.10
C PHE A 135 18.87 -19.31 7.45
N LEU A 136 18.67 -19.99 8.58
CA LEU A 136 17.35 -20.42 9.06
C LEU A 136 16.32 -19.28 9.13
N GLY A 137 16.76 -18.11 9.63
CA GLY A 137 15.87 -16.96 9.81
C GLY A 137 15.30 -16.39 8.52
N GLU A 138 16.08 -16.34 7.45
CA GLU A 138 15.61 -15.83 6.15
C GLU A 138 14.59 -16.79 5.52
N TYR A 139 14.81 -18.09 5.69
CA TYR A 139 13.96 -19.11 5.10
C TYR A 139 12.58 -19.17 5.77
N ILE A 140 12.54 -19.12 7.10
CA ILE A 140 11.28 -19.03 7.87
C ILE A 140 10.52 -17.76 7.49
N GLN A 141 11.21 -16.61 7.41
CA GLN A 141 10.57 -15.35 7.04
C GLN A 141 10.06 -15.36 5.58
N ALA A 142 10.80 -15.97 4.66
CA ALA A 142 10.37 -16.14 3.28
C ALA A 142 9.13 -17.04 3.16
N PHE A 143 9.09 -18.14 3.92
CA PHE A 143 7.94 -19.04 3.98
C PHE A 143 6.70 -18.33 4.52
N ARG A 144 6.82 -17.66 5.67
CA ARG A 144 5.72 -16.88 6.26
C ARG A 144 5.19 -15.84 5.27
N LYS A 145 6.08 -15.05 4.65
CA LYS A 145 5.69 -14.06 3.63
C LYS A 145 4.97 -14.70 2.44
N LYS A 146 5.43 -15.86 1.96
CA LYS A 146 4.80 -16.59 0.85
C LYS A 146 3.40 -17.09 1.23
N LYS A 147 3.26 -17.70 2.41
CA LYS A 147 1.97 -18.24 2.90
C LYS A 147 0.96 -17.11 3.14
N ILE A 148 1.39 -16.02 3.76
CA ILE A 148 0.56 -14.81 3.96
C ILE A 148 0.10 -14.23 2.62
N ARG A 149 0.99 -14.12 1.63
CA ARG A 149 0.62 -13.60 0.30
C ARG A 149 -0.42 -14.48 -0.38
N ALA A 150 -0.19 -15.80 -0.41
CA ALA A 150 -1.12 -16.74 -1.02
C ALA A 150 -2.51 -16.69 -0.38
N GLU A 151 -2.58 -16.55 0.95
CA GLU A 151 -3.85 -16.49 1.65
C GLU A 151 -4.55 -15.13 1.47
N ILE A 152 -3.79 -14.03 1.37
CA ILE A 152 -4.34 -12.71 1.00
C ILE A 152 -4.95 -12.75 -0.39
N ASP A 153 -4.25 -13.31 -1.37
CA ASP A 153 -4.75 -13.41 -2.75
C ASP A 153 -6.05 -14.23 -2.78
N ARG A 154 -6.08 -15.38 -2.08
CA ARG A 154 -7.29 -16.21 -1.91
C ARG A 154 -8.43 -15.46 -1.22
N ALA A 155 -8.12 -14.69 -0.17
CA ALA A 155 -9.12 -13.91 0.54
C ALA A 155 -9.70 -12.83 -0.38
N ILE A 156 -8.86 -12.08 -1.10
CA ILE A 156 -9.30 -11.06 -2.07
C ILE A 156 -10.22 -11.67 -3.14
N GLU A 157 -9.87 -12.84 -3.68
CA GLU A 157 -10.72 -13.57 -4.63
C GLU A 157 -12.08 -13.95 -4.00
N SER A 158 -12.08 -14.43 -2.75
CA SER A 158 -13.31 -14.84 -2.05
C SER A 158 -14.25 -13.68 -1.73
N PHE A 159 -13.73 -12.47 -1.51
CA PHE A 159 -14.56 -11.30 -1.23
C PHE A 159 -15.31 -10.81 -2.48
N GLY A 160 -14.87 -11.15 -3.69
CA GLY A 160 -15.61 -10.89 -4.93
C GLY A 160 -16.01 -9.42 -5.16
N THR A 161 -15.44 -8.51 -4.39
CA THR A 161 -15.81 -7.10 -4.40
C THR A 161 -15.11 -6.48 -5.59
N GLY A 162 -15.85 -6.07 -6.62
CA GLY A 162 -15.33 -5.27 -7.75
C GLY A 162 -14.79 -3.89 -7.35
N VAL A 163 -14.37 -3.73 -6.09
CA VAL A 163 -13.72 -2.58 -5.48
C VAL A 163 -12.23 -2.68 -5.76
N PHE A 164 -11.66 -1.64 -6.36
CA PHE A 164 -10.21 -1.56 -6.54
C PHE A 164 -9.50 -1.49 -5.19
N ILE A 165 -8.54 -2.38 -4.97
CA ILE A 165 -7.72 -2.43 -3.75
C ILE A 165 -6.34 -1.84 -4.10
N PRO A 166 -5.96 -0.69 -3.51
CA PRO A 166 -4.64 -0.13 -3.69
C PRO A 166 -3.53 -1.09 -3.19
N PRO A 167 -2.41 -1.25 -3.92
CA PRO A 167 -1.29 -2.10 -3.50
C PRO A 167 -0.72 -1.74 -2.12
N GLY A 168 -0.82 -0.47 -1.72
CA GLY A 168 -0.39 -0.02 -0.39
C GLY A 168 -1.18 -0.65 0.76
N LEU A 169 -2.49 -0.85 0.58
CA LEU A 169 -3.33 -1.52 1.59
C LEU A 169 -3.02 -3.01 1.67
N ILE A 170 -2.72 -3.65 0.53
CA ILE A 170 -2.29 -5.06 0.50
C ILE A 170 -0.99 -5.23 1.30
N LYS A 171 0.00 -4.35 1.09
CA LYS A 171 1.25 -4.36 1.85
C LYS A 171 1.02 -4.11 3.35
N GLN A 172 0.09 -3.23 3.70
CA GLN A 172 -0.28 -2.97 5.09
C GLN A 172 -0.89 -4.21 5.75
N THR A 173 -1.84 -4.88 5.08
CA THR A 173 -2.42 -6.13 5.57
C THR A 173 -1.35 -7.24 5.67
N GLN A 174 -0.46 -7.37 4.69
CA GLN A 174 0.69 -8.30 4.77
C GLN A 174 1.53 -8.06 6.01
N LYS A 175 1.81 -6.79 6.33
CA LYS A 175 2.57 -6.41 7.52
C LYS A 175 1.82 -6.76 8.81
N GLN A 176 0.56 -6.37 8.93
CA GLN A 176 -0.24 -6.62 10.14
C GLN A 176 -0.45 -8.12 10.40
N VAL A 177 -0.77 -8.89 9.37
CA VAL A 177 -0.92 -10.35 9.48
C VAL A 177 0.43 -10.99 9.79
N GLY A 178 1.53 -10.52 9.18
CA GLY A 178 2.88 -11.00 9.45
C GLY A 178 3.35 -10.73 10.87
N GLU A 179 3.08 -9.55 11.42
CA GLU A 179 3.34 -9.23 12.83
C GLU A 179 2.55 -10.15 13.77
N ASN A 180 1.27 -10.40 13.46
CA ASN A 180 0.45 -11.32 14.25
C ASN A 180 0.99 -12.77 14.18
N LEU A 181 1.34 -13.25 12.99
CA LEU A 181 1.86 -14.59 12.79
C LEU A 181 3.24 -14.77 13.45
N ASN A 182 4.11 -13.78 13.36
CA ASN A 182 5.43 -13.79 14.01
C ASN A 182 5.34 -13.79 15.54
N PHE A 183 4.28 -13.20 16.11
CA PHE A 183 4.00 -13.28 17.53
C PHE A 183 3.45 -14.64 17.97
N MET A 184 2.66 -15.29 17.11
CA MET A 184 2.01 -16.56 17.43
C MET A 184 2.91 -17.79 17.19
N LEU A 185 3.88 -17.70 16.29
CA LEU A 185 4.79 -18.79 15.97
C LEU A 185 6.14 -18.63 16.68
N PRO A 186 6.85 -19.74 16.94
CA PRO A 186 8.17 -19.70 17.57
C PRO A 186 9.15 -18.78 16.83
N SER A 187 10.05 -18.19 17.62
CA SER A 187 11.13 -17.35 17.09
C SER A 187 12.25 -18.20 16.47
N VAL A 188 13.09 -17.61 15.61
CA VAL A 188 14.21 -18.32 14.96
C VAL A 188 15.12 -19.04 15.99
N PRO A 189 15.56 -18.39 17.09
CA PRO A 189 16.38 -19.05 18.11
C PRO A 189 15.68 -20.23 18.80
N GLU A 190 14.35 -20.23 18.80
CA GLU A 190 13.57 -21.31 19.42
C GLU A 190 13.48 -22.52 18.51
N TYR A 191 13.43 -22.33 17.19
CA TYR A 191 13.59 -23.42 16.23
C TYR A 191 14.98 -24.06 16.33
N ASP A 192 16.05 -23.27 16.49
CA ASP A 192 17.40 -23.80 16.70
C ASP A 192 17.49 -24.67 17.96
N ARG A 193 16.86 -24.23 19.06
CA ARG A 193 16.77 -25.02 20.30
C ARG A 193 16.00 -26.32 20.07
N ILE A 194 14.84 -26.27 19.42
CA ILE A 194 14.00 -27.47 19.15
C ILE A 194 14.76 -28.48 18.28
N LEU A 195 15.48 -28.01 17.25
CA LEU A 195 16.33 -28.86 16.42
C LEU A 195 17.50 -29.46 17.20
N SER A 196 18.15 -28.67 18.07
CA SER A 196 19.25 -29.13 18.92
C SER A 196 18.79 -30.23 19.89
N LEU A 197 17.62 -30.05 20.52
CA LEU A 197 17.00 -31.08 21.37
C LEU A 197 16.62 -32.35 20.59
N LYS A 198 16.05 -32.21 19.38
CA LYS A 198 15.67 -33.37 18.54
C LYS A 198 16.85 -34.14 17.98
N SER A 199 17.96 -33.46 17.67
CA SER A 199 19.17 -34.08 17.11
C SER A 199 20.00 -34.86 18.14
N GLY A 200 19.59 -34.86 19.42
CA GLY A 200 20.31 -35.57 20.48
C GLY A 200 21.67 -34.94 20.80
N ALA A 201 21.90 -33.69 20.40
CA ALA A 201 23.06 -32.93 20.82
C ALA A 201 22.94 -32.66 22.34
N SER A 202 23.52 -33.57 23.12
CA SER A 202 23.70 -33.51 24.57
C SER A 202 23.98 -32.06 25.02
N VAL A 203 22.97 -31.45 25.63
CA VAL A 203 23.19 -30.28 26.47
C VAL A 203 23.87 -30.82 27.72
N GLN A 204 25.18 -30.57 27.81
CA GLN A 204 25.88 -30.66 29.09
C GLN A 204 25.08 -29.89 30.12
N ALA A 205 24.80 -30.60 31.22
CA ALA A 205 24.11 -30.16 32.39
C ALA A 205 24.53 -28.76 32.85
N LEU A 206 23.55 -27.86 32.94
CA LEU A 206 23.50 -26.89 34.02
C LEU A 206 22.35 -27.32 34.93
N GLU A 207 22.70 -28.13 35.92
CA GLU A 207 21.85 -28.49 37.05
C GLU A 207 21.64 -27.27 37.97
N MET A 208 20.35 -26.96 38.15
CA MET A 208 19.65 -26.63 39.41
C MET A 208 19.93 -25.30 40.15
N PRO A 209 19.04 -24.84 41.09
CA PRO A 209 17.73 -25.37 41.49
C PRO A 209 16.57 -24.34 41.53
N GLU A 210 15.33 -24.85 41.48
CA GLU A 210 14.16 -24.20 42.07
C GLU A 210 14.15 -24.41 43.60
N ASP A 211 13.94 -23.35 44.38
CA ASP A 211 13.11 -23.40 45.61
C ASP A 211 12.61 -22.00 46.02
N SER A 212 11.28 -21.88 46.13
CA SER A 212 10.42 -21.06 47.01
C SER A 212 10.85 -19.66 47.54
N THR A 213 10.04 -18.65 47.20
CA THR A 213 9.88 -17.28 47.76
C THR A 213 9.52 -17.21 49.27
N PRO A 214 9.35 -16.04 49.96
CA PRO A 214 9.82 -14.64 49.75
C PRO A 214 10.45 -13.99 51.03
N SER A 215 11.11 -12.82 50.91
CA SER A 215 10.89 -11.58 51.69
C SER A 215 12.15 -10.70 51.85
N GLU A 216 11.89 -9.39 51.80
CA GLU A 216 12.55 -8.27 52.49
C GLU A 216 13.90 -7.67 52.03
N ILE A 217 13.78 -6.39 51.69
CA ILE A 217 14.77 -5.31 51.56
C ILE A 217 15.42 -5.07 52.94
N PRO A 218 16.69 -4.64 53.03
CA PRO A 218 16.94 -3.21 53.25
C PRO A 218 18.15 -2.63 52.50
N GLU A 219 18.06 -1.31 52.30
CA GLU A 219 19.11 -0.37 51.90
C GLU A 219 20.34 -0.38 52.84
N ASN A 220 21.51 -0.03 52.31
CA ASN A 220 22.22 1.24 52.59
C ASN A 220 23.76 1.12 52.70
N ASN A 221 24.43 2.22 52.28
CA ASN A 221 25.82 2.69 52.45
C ASN A 221 26.92 2.04 51.59
N GLN A 222 27.43 2.73 50.56
CA GLN A 222 28.47 3.80 50.58
C GLN A 222 29.85 3.34 51.07
N ALA A 223 30.84 3.32 50.16
CA ALA A 223 31.94 4.29 50.12
C ALA A 223 33.07 3.84 49.16
N GLU A 224 33.53 4.79 48.34
CA GLU A 224 34.90 5.08 47.82
C GLU A 224 35.83 3.91 47.39
N VAL A 225 36.66 4.04 46.35
CA VAL A 225 37.95 4.75 46.40
C VAL A 225 38.63 4.71 45.01
N ALA A 226 39.32 5.82 44.67
CA ALA A 226 40.50 5.98 43.79
C ALA A 226 40.35 5.82 42.26
N SER A 227 40.55 6.90 41.49
CA SER A 227 41.83 7.44 40.97
C SER A 227 42.34 6.71 39.72
N ASN A 228 42.37 7.37 38.56
CA ASN A 228 43.63 7.99 38.09
C ASN A 228 43.48 8.71 36.75
N ASP A 229 44.09 9.89 36.78
CA ASP A 229 44.49 10.80 35.72
C ASP A 229 45.53 10.17 34.78
N SER A 230 45.52 10.54 33.49
CA SER A 230 46.73 10.72 32.67
C SER A 230 46.40 11.17 31.24
N GLN A 231 46.80 12.42 30.98
CA GLN A 231 46.98 13.07 29.68
C GLN A 231 47.92 12.30 28.72
N LYS A 232 47.71 12.45 27.41
CA LYS A 232 48.84 12.72 26.48
C LYS A 232 48.41 13.33 25.14
N GLN A 233 48.84 14.58 24.93
CA GLN A 233 48.91 15.27 23.65
C GLN A 233 50.04 14.71 22.75
N ARG A 234 49.90 14.86 21.43
CA ARG A 234 51.02 15.30 20.57
C ARG A 234 50.52 15.92 19.26
N LYS A 235 50.86 17.21 19.08
CA LYS A 235 50.92 17.94 17.81
C LYS A 235 52.11 17.44 16.98
N LEU A 236 52.06 17.61 15.66
CA LEU A 236 53.13 18.17 14.81
C LEU A 236 52.57 18.43 13.39
N ALA A 237 52.92 19.59 12.85
CA ALA A 237 52.74 20.04 11.47
C ALA A 237 54.16 20.33 10.90
N PRO A 238 54.34 21.07 9.78
CA PRO A 238 53.96 20.84 8.37
C PRO A 238 55.20 20.98 7.43
N ASP A 239 55.04 20.74 6.13
CA ASP A 239 55.87 21.27 5.01
C ASP A 239 55.26 20.79 3.67
N LYS A 240 55.57 21.30 2.47
CA LYS A 240 55.56 22.62 1.83
C LYS A 240 55.82 22.36 0.32
N ALA A 241 55.26 23.20 -0.57
CA ALA A 241 55.62 23.41 -1.99
C ALA A 241 55.28 22.26 -3.00
N ALA A 242 54.94 22.49 -4.28
CA ALA A 242 55.10 23.62 -5.21
C ALA A 242 54.08 23.55 -6.38
N ASN A 243 53.90 24.71 -7.06
CA ASN A 243 53.49 25.03 -8.46
C ASN A 243 53.11 23.87 -9.43
N ASP A 244 52.19 24.05 -10.40
CA ASP A 244 52.29 25.05 -11.48
C ASP A 244 50.96 25.22 -12.28
N LYS A 245 50.87 26.35 -13.00
CA LYS A 245 49.76 26.84 -13.84
C LYS A 245 49.64 26.08 -15.18
N LEU A 246 48.45 26.08 -15.80
CA LEU A 246 48.19 26.74 -17.10
C LEU A 246 46.71 26.68 -17.54
N LYS A 247 46.30 27.74 -18.25
CA LYS A 247 44.95 28.14 -18.68
C LYS A 247 44.62 27.69 -20.12
N ALA A 248 43.32 27.59 -20.44
CA ALA A 248 42.59 28.11 -21.63
C ALA A 248 41.27 27.31 -21.79
N VAL A 249 40.03 27.80 -21.56
CA VAL A 249 39.18 28.82 -22.25
C VAL A 249 38.89 28.50 -23.73
N CYS A 250 37.68 28.00 -24.03
CA CYS A 250 36.66 28.58 -24.95
C CYS A 250 35.47 27.62 -25.21
N ASP A 251 34.25 28.13 -25.00
CA ASP A 251 32.91 27.71 -25.46
C ASP A 251 32.75 27.69 -27.02
N PRO A 252 31.56 27.42 -27.64
CA PRO A 252 30.42 26.51 -27.37
C PRO A 252 29.91 25.71 -28.63
N SER A 253 28.97 24.77 -28.40
CA SER A 253 27.90 24.25 -29.30
C SER A 253 28.20 23.58 -30.66
N LYS A 254 27.87 22.28 -30.81
CA LYS A 254 26.87 21.68 -31.75
C LYS A 254 26.99 20.14 -31.88
N ILE A 255 25.83 19.48 -31.99
CA ILE A 255 25.54 18.05 -32.24
C ILE A 255 25.92 17.69 -33.70
N PRO A 256 26.41 16.46 -34.02
CA PRO A 256 25.55 15.40 -34.56
C PRO A 256 25.91 13.95 -34.13
N ASP A 257 24.93 13.07 -34.34
CA ASP A 257 24.91 11.61 -34.16
C ASP A 257 26.07 10.84 -34.82
N THR A 258 26.47 9.68 -34.27
CA THR A 258 26.36 8.32 -34.89
C THR A 258 27.12 7.26 -34.06
N VAL A 259 26.36 6.34 -33.46
CA VAL A 259 26.53 4.87 -33.25
C VAL A 259 27.95 4.27 -33.17
N VAL A 260 28.28 3.59 -32.05
CA VAL A 260 28.58 2.13 -31.95
C VAL A 260 28.97 1.76 -30.48
N ASP A 261 28.10 0.93 -29.88
CA ASP A 261 28.29 -0.14 -28.88
C ASP A 261 29.25 0.00 -27.67
N THR A 262 28.71 0.09 -26.44
CA THR A 262 29.00 -0.88 -25.34
C THR A 262 28.12 -0.67 -24.08
N LYS A 263 27.36 -1.72 -23.71
CA LYS A 263 26.85 -2.13 -22.37
C LYS A 263 25.94 -1.19 -21.51
N PRO A 264 25.01 -1.77 -20.71
CA PRO A 264 23.83 -1.06 -20.22
C PRO A 264 24.13 -0.15 -19.02
N ARG A 265 23.69 1.10 -19.16
CA ARG A 265 23.67 2.15 -18.13
C ARG A 265 22.52 1.87 -17.16
N ILE A 266 22.85 1.64 -15.89
CA ILE A 266 21.88 1.55 -14.80
C ILE A 266 21.29 2.95 -14.57
N SER A 267 19.98 3.02 -14.72
CA SER A 267 19.14 4.16 -14.40
C SER A 267 19.11 4.44 -12.90
N GLU A 268 18.98 5.72 -12.57
CA GLU A 268 18.62 6.37 -11.30
C GLU A 268 18.14 5.49 -10.12
N PRO A 269 18.65 5.71 -8.89
CA PRO A 269 18.18 4.99 -7.71
C PRO A 269 16.93 5.65 -7.12
N ALA A 270 15.79 4.96 -7.25
CA ALA A 270 14.63 5.17 -6.39
C ALA A 270 14.97 4.67 -4.97
N ALA A 271 15.20 5.61 -4.05
CA ALA A 271 15.46 5.34 -2.64
C ALA A 271 14.31 4.58 -1.96
N SER A 272 14.66 3.79 -0.95
CA SER A 272 13.78 3.03 -0.03
C SER A 272 13.45 1.58 -0.42
N THR A 273 14.47 0.75 -0.73
CA THR A 273 14.50 -0.68 -0.30
C THR A 273 15.85 -1.40 -0.45
N GLN A 274 16.92 -0.72 -0.89
CA GLN A 274 18.17 -1.36 -1.36
C GLN A 274 19.28 -1.59 -0.31
N SER A 275 19.00 -1.45 0.99
CA SER A 275 20.08 -1.49 1.99
C SER A 275 20.77 -2.86 2.09
N TYR A 276 20.03 -3.96 1.89
CA TYR A 276 20.60 -5.31 2.00
C TYR A 276 21.33 -5.78 0.72
N SER A 277 20.89 -5.39 -0.48
CA SER A 277 21.57 -5.78 -1.72
C SER A 277 22.86 -5.00 -1.95
N PHE A 278 22.91 -3.75 -1.50
CA PHE A 278 24.09 -2.89 -1.63
C PHE A 278 25.23 -3.34 -0.70
N ALA A 279 24.91 -3.82 0.51
CA ALA A 279 25.91 -4.34 1.44
C ALA A 279 26.63 -5.58 0.89
N HIS A 280 25.90 -6.51 0.25
CA HIS A 280 26.49 -7.66 -0.42
C HIS A 280 27.27 -7.25 -1.68
N GLN A 281 26.76 -6.31 -2.48
CA GLN A 281 27.49 -5.79 -3.64
C GLN A 281 28.79 -5.09 -3.25
N LEU A 282 28.81 -4.36 -2.13
CA LEU A 282 30.02 -3.75 -1.60
C LEU A 282 31.03 -4.78 -1.08
N ALA A 283 30.56 -5.91 -0.53
CA ALA A 283 31.44 -6.99 -0.07
C ALA A 283 32.19 -7.68 -1.23
N ASP A 284 31.58 -7.70 -2.43
CA ASP A 284 32.15 -8.28 -3.65
C ASP A 284 33.05 -7.30 -4.44
N MET A 285 33.05 -6.00 -4.09
CA MET A 285 33.86 -4.98 -4.76
C MET A 285 35.28 -4.89 -4.21
N THR A 286 36.24 -4.56 -5.07
CA THR A 286 37.62 -4.35 -4.61
C THR A 286 37.71 -3.04 -3.81
N LYS A 287 38.67 -2.96 -2.88
CA LYS A 287 38.92 -1.74 -2.08
C LYS A 287 39.20 -0.49 -2.93
N ARG A 288 39.68 -0.68 -4.18
CA ARG A 288 39.90 0.42 -5.13
C ARG A 288 38.57 0.95 -5.66
N ASP A 289 37.67 0.05 -6.03
CA ASP A 289 36.36 0.41 -6.61
C ASP A 289 35.47 1.08 -5.57
N ILE A 290 35.53 0.64 -4.30
CA ILE A 290 34.82 1.29 -3.19
C ILE A 290 35.32 2.72 -2.98
N ARG A 291 36.64 2.95 -3.02
CA ARG A 291 37.19 4.31 -2.90
C ARG A 291 36.79 5.20 -4.07
N GLN A 292 36.74 4.66 -5.28
CA GLN A 292 36.27 5.42 -6.45
C GLN A 292 34.79 5.77 -6.30
N LEU A 293 33.95 4.81 -5.90
CA LEU A 293 32.52 5.06 -5.67
C LEU A 293 32.30 6.12 -4.59
N MET A 294 33.07 6.09 -3.51
CA MET A 294 33.01 7.13 -2.47
C MET A 294 33.40 8.51 -3.01
N ALA A 295 34.45 8.59 -3.85
CA ALA A 295 34.86 9.85 -4.49
C ALA A 295 33.77 10.38 -5.43
N ASP A 296 33.15 9.50 -6.23
CA ASP A 296 32.07 9.86 -7.15
C ASP A 296 30.82 10.33 -6.38
N CYS A 297 30.45 9.65 -5.28
CA CYS A 297 29.36 10.08 -4.41
C CYS A 297 29.63 11.45 -3.78
N GLN A 298 30.87 11.70 -3.34
CA GLN A 298 31.25 13.00 -2.78
C GLN A 298 31.16 14.10 -3.84
N GLN A 299 31.65 13.85 -5.05
CA GLN A 299 31.55 14.79 -6.16
C GLN A 299 30.08 15.11 -6.50
N LEU A 300 29.22 14.10 -6.56
CA LEU A 300 27.79 14.30 -6.83
C LEU A 300 27.10 15.12 -5.73
N LEU A 301 27.48 14.91 -4.46
CA LEU A 301 26.97 15.72 -3.36
C LEU A 301 27.41 17.18 -3.51
N ASP A 302 28.67 17.42 -3.87
CA ASP A 302 29.20 18.77 -4.06
C ASP A 302 28.55 19.47 -5.27
N GLU A 303 28.32 18.77 -6.38
CA GLU A 303 27.58 19.27 -7.53
C GLU A 303 26.13 19.62 -7.17
N LYS A 304 25.47 18.77 -6.39
CA LYS A 304 24.11 19.00 -5.91
C LYS A 304 24.03 20.20 -4.96
N HIS A 305 25.00 20.35 -4.05
CA HIS A 305 25.10 21.53 -3.20
C HIS A 305 25.32 22.81 -4.03
N GLN A 306 26.18 22.75 -5.04
CA GLN A 306 26.42 23.90 -5.92
C GLN A 306 25.16 24.27 -6.72
N ALA A 307 24.39 23.28 -7.19
CA ALA A 307 23.12 23.50 -7.86
C ALA A 307 22.07 24.13 -6.91
N ASP A 308 21.99 23.65 -5.67
CA ASP A 308 21.10 24.22 -4.65
C ASP A 308 21.48 25.70 -4.35
N ILE A 309 22.78 26.01 -4.24
CA ILE A 309 23.28 27.39 -4.07
C ILE A 309 22.90 28.25 -5.28
N GLN A 310 23.12 27.77 -6.50
CA GLN A 310 22.77 28.50 -7.72
C GLN A 310 21.25 28.73 -7.83
N PHE A 311 20.45 27.74 -7.42
CA PHE A 311 19.00 27.89 -7.36
C PHE A 311 18.60 28.98 -6.37
N LEU A 312 19.19 29.02 -5.18
CA LEU A 312 18.95 30.07 -4.18
C LEU A 312 19.36 31.45 -4.70
N VAL A 313 20.54 31.57 -5.32
CA VAL A 313 21.00 32.83 -5.93
C VAL A 313 20.04 33.30 -7.02
N SER A 314 19.54 32.38 -7.84
CA SER A 314 18.55 32.68 -8.88
C SER A 314 17.23 33.16 -8.28
N GLN A 315 16.76 32.51 -7.22
CA GLN A 315 15.56 32.92 -6.48
C GLN A 315 15.73 34.28 -5.79
N MET A 316 16.93 34.59 -5.30
CA MET A 316 17.25 35.90 -4.72
C MET A 316 17.24 36.99 -5.79
N HIS A 317 17.83 36.72 -6.96
CA HIS A 317 17.84 37.66 -8.08
C HIS A 317 16.43 37.89 -8.65
N GLU A 318 15.62 36.83 -8.80
CA GLU A 318 14.23 36.92 -9.27
C GLU A 318 13.33 37.71 -8.32
N ARG A 319 13.65 37.72 -7.01
CA ARG A 319 12.92 38.48 -5.99
C ARG A 319 13.53 39.85 -5.69
N GLU A 320 14.57 40.25 -6.44
CA GLU A 320 15.33 41.50 -6.25
C GLU A 320 15.86 41.70 -4.82
N VAL A 321 16.17 40.60 -4.12
CA VAL A 321 16.67 40.66 -2.75
C VAL A 321 18.19 40.54 -2.74
N ASP A 322 18.87 41.57 -2.23
CA ASP A 322 20.33 41.52 -2.09
C ASP A 322 20.75 40.67 -0.87
N LEU A 323 21.86 39.95 -1.01
CA LEU A 323 22.40 39.10 0.06
C LEU A 323 22.74 39.92 1.31
N ALA A 324 23.14 41.19 1.12
CA ALA A 324 23.40 42.13 2.20
C ALA A 324 22.12 42.51 2.98
N GLU A 325 20.98 42.64 2.31
CA GLU A 325 19.69 42.95 2.96
C GLU A 325 19.17 41.76 3.78
N LEU A 326 19.31 40.53 3.27
CA LEU A 326 18.96 39.31 4.02
C LEU A 326 19.84 39.08 5.24
N GLN A 327 21.16 39.33 5.13
CA GLN A 327 22.06 39.26 6.29
C GLN A 327 21.72 40.33 7.33
N THR A 328 21.34 41.53 6.89
CA THR A 328 20.91 42.61 7.78
C THR A 328 19.55 42.30 8.44
N ALA A 329 18.64 41.63 7.73
CA ALA A 329 17.36 41.17 8.27
C ALA A 329 17.52 40.01 9.26
N LEU A 330 18.42 39.04 9.01
CA LEU A 330 18.70 37.93 9.94
C LEU A 330 19.44 38.36 11.21
N LEU A 331 20.25 39.43 11.14
CA LEU A 331 20.87 40.06 12.31
C LEU A 331 19.90 40.98 13.08
N ARG A 332 18.74 41.29 12.49
CA ARG A 332 17.62 42.00 13.11
C ARG A 332 16.49 41.02 13.37
N ASP A 333 16.56 40.25 14.44
CA ASP A 333 15.35 39.78 15.13
C ASP A 333 15.70 39.38 16.57
N PRO A 334 14.80 39.48 17.57
CA PRO A 334 13.45 40.07 17.58
C PRO A 334 13.29 41.15 18.68
N VAL A 335 12.24 41.98 18.58
CA VAL A 335 11.63 42.68 19.75
C VAL A 335 10.24 42.13 19.95
#